data_AF-A0A527ZD24-F1
#
_entry.id   AF-A0A527ZD24-F1
#
_cell.length_a   1.000
_cell.length_b   1.000
_cell.length_c   1.000
_cell.angle_alpha   90.00
_cell.angle_beta   90.00
_cell.angle_gamma   90.00
#
_symmetry.space_group_name_H-M   'P 1'
#
loop_
_entity.id
_entity.type
_entity.pdbx_description
1 polymer ?
#
loop_
_entity_poly.entity_id
_entity_poly.type
_entity_poly.pdbx_seq_one_letter_code
_entity_poly.pdbx_strand_id
1 'polypeptide(L)' 'MVVFETSAHYYRFFANESRRGGSPLYEKLSLGIADDVALQRLAAGRRKGQPAANLVFGAVQYLLLGGVDHPLKEYYP' A
#
# COMPACT_ATOMS: atom_id res chain seq x y z
N MET A 1 11.33 -5.08 -19.33
CA MET A 1 11.44 -4.30 -18.09
C MET A 1 10.64 -5.04 -17.02
N VAL A 2 11.31 -5.83 -16.18
CA VAL A 2 10.64 -6.57 -15.10
C VAL A 2 10.48 -5.60 -13.94
N VAL A 3 9.32 -4.96 -13.83
CA VAL A 3 8.97 -4.27 -12.59
C VAL A 3 8.53 -5.37 -11.64
N PHE A 4 9.15 -5.50 -10.47
CA PHE A 4 8.79 -6.53 -9.49
C PHE A 4 7.46 -6.14 -8.83
N GLU A 5 6.36 -6.35 -9.53
CA GLU A 5 5.09 -5.64 -9.32
C GLU A 5 4.43 -5.80 -7.94
N THR A 6 4.89 -6.74 -7.09
CA THR A 6 4.38 -7.01 -5.73
C THR A 6 5.42 -7.57 -4.75
N SER A 7 6.72 -7.45 -5.02
CA SER A 7 7.74 -7.97 -4.08
C SER A 7 8.00 -7.01 -2.93
N ALA A 8 8.59 -7.50 -1.85
CA ALA A 8 9.10 -6.65 -0.76
C ALA A 8 9.97 -5.49 -1.28
N HIS A 9 10.78 -5.72 -2.33
CA HIS A 9 11.61 -4.67 -2.94
C HIS A 9 10.75 -3.53 -3.54
N TYR A 10 9.66 -3.85 -4.24
CA TYR A 10 8.75 -2.83 -4.77
C TYR A 10 8.12 -1.98 -3.65
N TYR A 11 7.70 -2.61 -2.56
CA TYR A 11 7.12 -1.87 -1.44
C TYR A 11 8.15 -1.01 -0.70
N ARG A 12 9.39 -1.48 -0.54
CA ARG A 12 10.49 -0.64 -0.01
C ARG A 12 10.83 0.53 -0.93
N PHE A 13 10.81 0.32 -2.24
CA PHE A 13 10.96 1.39 -3.22
C PHE A 13 9.83 2.42 -3.09
N PHE A 14 8.57 1.97 -3.04
CA PHE A 14 7.41 2.85 -2.91
C PHE A 14 7.40 3.61 -1.57
N ALA A 15 7.86 2.97 -0.48
CA ALA A 15 8.05 3.63 0.81
C ALA A 15 9.04 4.80 0.70
N ASN A 16 10.15 4.59 -0.02
CA ASN A 16 11.15 5.61 -0.26
C ASN A 16 10.60 6.79 -1.07
N GLU A 17 9.84 6.51 -2.13
CA GLU A 17 9.20 7.55 -2.93
C GLU A 17 8.13 8.31 -2.12
N SER A 18 7.37 7.61 -1.28
CA SER A 18 6.39 8.23 -0.36
C SER A 18 7.06 9.18 0.63
N ARG A 19 8.19 8.77 1.22
CA ARG A 19 8.98 9.63 2.11
C ARG A 19 9.47 10.89 1.39
N ARG A 20 10.02 10.73 0.19
CA ARG A 20 10.50 11.86 -0.64
C ARG A 20 9.37 12.82 -1.01
N GLY A 21 8.16 12.30 -1.20
CA GLY A 21 6.95 13.07 -1.45
C GLY A 21 6.26 13.63 -0.19
N GLY A 22 6.86 13.52 1.00
CA GLY A 22 6.27 14.05 2.23
C GLY A 22 5.02 13.30 2.69
N SER A 23 4.92 12.02 2.38
CA SER A 23 3.77 11.16 2.69
C SER A 23 4.12 10.09 3.76
N PRO A 24 4.25 10.47 5.05
CA PRO A 24 4.71 9.57 6.11
C PRO A 24 3.76 8.39 6.38
N LEU A 25 2.45 8.58 6.20
CA LEU A 25 1.48 7.48 6.30
C LEU A 25 1.76 6.39 5.26
N TYR A 26 1.87 6.77 3.98
CA TYR A 26 2.11 5.84 2.89
C TYR A 26 3.50 5.20 2.96
N GLU A 27 4.50 5.90 3.49
CA GLU A 27 5.80 5.29 3.82
C GLU A 27 5.61 4.13 4.82
N LYS A 28 4.96 4.41 5.96
CA LYS A 28 4.79 3.42 7.03
C LYS A 28 3.98 2.21 6.57
N LEU A 29 2.89 2.43 5.84
CA LEU A 29 2.07 1.36 5.31
C LEU A 29 2.82 0.53 4.27
N SER A 30 3.60 1.16 3.38
CA SER A 30 4.41 0.45 2.40
C SER A 30 5.48 -0.43 3.06
N LEU A 31 6.15 0.06 4.11
CA LEU A 31 7.10 -0.74 4.87
C LEU A 31 6.42 -1.94 5.53
N GLY A 32 5.23 -1.74 6.13
CA GLY A 32 4.45 -2.84 6.69
C GLY A 32 4.10 -3.91 5.65
N ILE A 33 3.69 -3.52 4.44
CA ILE A 33 3.40 -4.48 3.35
C ILE A 33 4.68 -5.18 2.89
N ALA A 34 5.82 -4.50 2.87
CA ALA A 34 7.11 -5.11 2.49
C ALA A 34 7.52 -6.26 3.42
N ASP A 35 7.07 -6.23 4.68
CA ASP A 35 7.34 -7.24 5.70
C ASP A 35 6.20 -8.27 5.85
N ASP A 36 5.10 -8.13 5.10
CA ASP A 36 3.93 -9.03 5.15
C ASP A 36 3.69 -9.75 3.80
N VAL A 37 4.05 -11.03 3.76
CA VAL A 37 3.90 -11.88 2.57
C VAL A 37 2.43 -12.11 2.20
N ALA A 38 1.51 -12.12 3.15
CA ALA A 38 0.09 -12.32 2.87
C ALA A 38 -0.49 -11.10 2.15
N LEU A 39 -0.15 -9.88 2.59
CA LEU A 39 -0.53 -8.65 1.89
C LEU A 39 0.11 -8.55 0.50
N GLN A 40 1.36 -8.97 0.34
CA GLN A 40 2.01 -9.04 -0.97
C GLN A 40 1.28 -9.97 -1.94
N ARG A 41 0.85 -11.14 -1.45
CA ARG A 41 0.07 -12.12 -2.23
C ARG A 41 -1.33 -11.60 -2.56
N LEU A 42 -1.99 -10.93 -1.62
CA LEU A 42 -3.29 -10.29 -1.85
C LEU A 42 -3.20 -9.28 -2.99
N ALA A 43 -2.20 -8.40 -2.96
CA ALA A 43 -1.98 -7.40 -3.99
C ALA A 43 -1.54 -7.99 -5.34
N ALA A 44 -1.01 -9.22 -5.36
CA ALA A 44 -0.64 -9.92 -6.60
C ALA A 44 -1.84 -10.31 -7.46
N GLY A 45 -3.06 -10.33 -6.89
CA GLY A 45 -4.31 -10.51 -7.62
C GLY A 45 -4.76 -9.30 -8.46
N ARG A 46 -3.96 -8.23 -8.52
CA ARG A 46 -4.29 -7.01 -9.26
C ARG A 46 -4.37 -7.23 -10.78
N ARG A 47 -5.07 -6.34 -11.46
CA ARG A 47 -5.04 -6.26 -12.93
C ARG A 47 -3.69 -5.70 -13.40
N LYS A 48 -3.29 -6.09 -14.60
CA LYS A 48 -2.08 -5.56 -15.26
C LYS A 48 -2.16 -4.03 -15.32
N GLY A 49 -1.05 -3.36 -15.00
CA GLY A 49 -0.94 -1.89 -14.97
C GLY A 49 -1.46 -1.19 -13.70
N GLN A 50 -2.16 -1.87 -12.78
CA GLN A 50 -2.57 -1.25 -11.51
C GLN A 50 -1.37 -1.17 -10.55
N PRO A 51 -1.09 -0.03 -9.88
CA PRO A 51 -0.06 -0.02 -8.84
C PRO A 51 -0.48 -0.86 -7.63
N ALA A 52 0.35 -1.81 -7.21
CA ALA A 52 0.00 -2.76 -6.14
C ALA A 52 -0.18 -2.09 -4.77
N ALA A 53 0.69 -1.14 -4.43
CA ALA A 53 0.56 -0.38 -3.17
C ALA A 53 -0.75 0.39 -3.12
N ASN A 54 -1.09 1.09 -4.19
CA ASN A 54 -2.34 1.86 -4.28
C ASN A 54 -3.58 0.97 -4.18
N LEU A 55 -3.53 -0.28 -4.64
CA LEU A 55 -4.65 -1.22 -4.48
C LEU A 55 -4.93 -1.50 -3.00
N VAL A 56 -3.88 -1.74 -2.20
CA VAL A 56 -4.01 -1.97 -0.75
C VAL A 56 -4.52 -0.71 -0.06
N PHE A 57 -3.98 0.46 -0.38
CA PHE A 57 -4.43 1.72 0.23
C PHE A 57 -5.87 2.07 -0.14
N GLY A 58 -6.26 1.84 -1.39
CA GLY A 58 -7.64 2.03 -1.84
C GLY A 58 -8.60 1.08 -1.12
N ALA A 59 -8.20 -0.16 -0.88
CA ALA A 59 -9.00 -1.10 -0.08
C ALA A 59 -9.16 -0.63 1.38
N VAL A 60 -8.10 -0.11 2.00
CA VAL A 60 -8.18 0.49 3.35
C VAL A 60 -9.14 1.68 3.34
N GLN A 61 -9.00 2.63 2.41
CA GLN A 61 -9.91 3.77 2.27
C GLN A 61 -11.36 3.30 2.11
N TYR A 62 -11.60 2.31 1.26
CA TYR A 62 -12.94 1.75 1.02
C TYR A 62 -13.56 1.20 2.30
N LEU A 63 -12.80 0.46 3.11
CA LEU A 63 -13.28 -0.07 4.39
C LEU A 63 -13.59 1.05 5.40
N LEU A 64 -12.74 2.08 5.47
CA LEU A 64 -12.94 3.22 6.36
C LEU A 64 -14.19 4.02 5.96
N LEU A 65 -14.38 4.29 4.66
CA LEU A 65 -15.59 4.91 4.13
C LEU A 65 -16.85 4.06 4.39
N GLY A 66 -16.70 2.74 4.50
CA GLY A 66 -17.75 1.81 4.90
C GLY A 66 -18.12 1.85 6.38
N GLY A 67 -17.48 2.69 7.20
CA GLY A 67 -17.82 2.88 8.61
C GLY A 67 -17.07 1.95 9.57
N VAL A 68 -15.98 1.30 9.13
CA VAL A 68 -15.11 0.54 10.03
C VAL A 68 -14.52 1.50 11.09
N ASP A 69 -14.77 1.21 12.36
CA ASP A 69 -14.21 2.02 13.45
C ASP A 69 -12.74 1.64 13.70
N HIS A 70 -11.84 2.37 13.06
CA HIS A 70 -10.41 2.16 13.17
C HIS A 70 -9.65 3.49 13.21
N PRO A 71 -8.56 3.64 14.00
CA PRO A 71 -7.79 4.88 14.12
C PRO A 71 -7.23 5.42 12.79
N LEU A 72 -7.08 4.57 11.77
CA LEU A 72 -6.62 5.01 10.44
C LEU A 72 -7.53 6.06 9.79
N LYS A 73 -8.81 6.15 10.19
CA LYS A 73 -9.74 7.18 9.70
C LYS A 73 -9.25 8.61 9.97
N GLU A 74 -8.39 8.81 10.96
CA GLU A 74 -7.82 10.12 11.29
C GLU A 74 -6.72 10.56 10.32
N TYR A 75 -6.17 9.63 9.53
CA TYR A 75 -5.05 9.86 8.63
C TYR A 75 -5.44 9.83 7.15
N TYR A 76 -6.59 9.25 6.84
CA TYR A 76 -7.13 9.13 5.50
C TYR A 76 -8.19 10.23 5.28
N PRO A 77 -8.02 11.12 4.29
CA PRO A 77 -8.95 12.21 4.02
C PRO A 77 -10.30 11.75 3.45
#